data_AF-A0A8H4EL19-F1
#
_entry.id   AF-A0A8H4EL19-F1
#
_cell.length_a   1.000
_cell.length_b   1.000
_cell.length_c   1.000
_cell.angle_alpha   90.00
_cell.angle_beta   90.00
_cell.angle_gamma   90.00
#
_symmetry.space_group_name_H-M   'P 1'
#
loop_
_entity.id
_entity.type
_entity.pdbx_description
1 polymer ?
#
loop_
_entity_poly.entity_id
_entity_poly.type
_entity_poly.pdbx_seq_one_letter_code
_entity_poly.pdbx_strand_id
1 'polypeptide(L)'
;MNPQYKPQPPLTDSTKESIWKKFIETGQSVRELGTFYGISIKRVEAILKLKKLEKDMTQQGVPIQKNFSLNMEKMLGARSHRQEPLTDMLPKVGKPKFSLVDEDDKFTPEDAAKLLNRQPIASLQEQELRKELIKPFTLEGKTQQQLQITTVIRKDPEIANKRFKFRFKNIGEDKDITMRDQDGTLLKVNKLSS
;
A
#
# COMPACT_ATOMS: atom_id res chain seq x y z
N MET A 1 -7.92 31.03 -17.10
CA MET A 1 -8.24 30.04 -16.04
C MET A 1 -8.34 28.65 -16.66
N ASN A 2 -7.99 27.58 -15.93
CA ASN A 2 -8.01 26.19 -16.43
C ASN A 2 -9.41 25.55 -16.26
N PRO A 3 -10.17 25.29 -17.35
CA PRO A 3 -11.51 24.68 -17.25
C PRO A 3 -11.52 23.20 -16.85
N GLN A 4 -10.40 22.49 -17.03
CA GLN A 4 -10.28 21.08 -16.71
C GLN A 4 -10.09 20.83 -15.21
N TYR A 5 -9.57 21.82 -14.48
CA TYR A 5 -9.38 21.73 -13.05
C TYR A 5 -10.71 21.92 -12.33
N LYS A 6 -11.30 20.80 -11.89
CA LYS A 6 -12.52 20.77 -11.07
C LYS A 6 -12.17 20.14 -9.73
N PRO A 7 -11.98 20.94 -8.65
CA PRO A 7 -11.57 20.43 -7.36
C PRO A 7 -12.61 19.43 -6.85
N GLN A 8 -12.14 18.24 -6.49
CA GLN A 8 -13.00 17.20 -5.96
C GLN A 8 -13.20 17.45 -4.46
N PRO A 9 -14.44 17.35 -3.96
CA PRO A 9 -14.71 17.59 -2.54
C PRO A 9 -14.03 16.54 -1.66
N PRO A 10 -13.54 16.93 -0.47
CA PRO A 10 -12.95 16.01 0.48
C PRO A 10 -14.02 15.13 1.17
N LEU A 11 -13.57 14.09 1.86
CA LEU A 11 -14.45 13.27 2.71
C LEU A 11 -14.71 13.96 4.05
N THR A 12 -15.92 13.79 4.60
CA THR A 12 -16.23 14.25 5.96
C THR A 12 -15.46 13.48 7.02
N ASP A 13 -15.14 14.13 8.14
CA ASP A 13 -14.44 13.50 9.26
C ASP A 13 -15.27 12.37 9.88
N SER A 14 -16.59 12.53 9.93
CA SER A 14 -17.52 11.49 10.37
C SER A 14 -17.37 10.19 9.56
N THR A 15 -17.28 10.29 8.23
CA THR A 15 -17.03 9.11 7.37
C THR A 15 -15.66 8.50 7.66
N LYS A 16 -14.60 9.32 7.83
CA LYS A 16 -13.25 8.83 8.13
C LYS A 16 -13.22 8.07 9.46
N GLU A 17 -13.94 8.58 10.46
CA GLU A 17 -14.09 7.92 11.76
C GLU A 17 -14.86 6.60 11.63
N SER A 18 -15.91 6.56 10.80
CA SER A 18 -16.66 5.33 10.52
C SER A 18 -15.80 4.26 9.83
N ILE A 19 -14.93 4.66 8.90
CA ILE A 19 -13.95 3.77 8.26
C ILE A 19 -12.99 3.20 9.31
N TRP A 20 -12.45 4.06 10.19
CA TRP A 20 -11.56 3.63 11.28
C TRP A 20 -12.22 2.64 12.22
N LYS A 21 -13.44 2.92 12.68
CA LYS A 21 -14.20 2.03 13.57
C LYS A 21 -14.45 0.68 12.94
N LYS A 22 -14.94 0.63 11.69
CA LYS A 22 -15.17 -0.64 10.99
C LYS A 22 -13.88 -1.45 10.84
N PHE A 23 -12.76 -0.80 10.53
CA PHE A 23 -11.48 -1.49 10.43
C PHE A 23 -11.04 -2.11 11.77
N ILE A 24 -11.16 -1.38 12.88
CA ILE A 24 -10.71 -1.84 14.20
C ILE A 24 -11.69 -2.82 14.85
N GLU A 25 -12.99 -2.53 14.83
CA GLU A 25 -14.03 -3.27 15.56
C GLU A 25 -14.46 -4.53 14.79
N THR A 26 -14.67 -4.41 13.48
CA THR A 26 -15.19 -5.52 12.65
C THR A 26 -14.08 -6.28 11.91
N GLY A 27 -12.86 -5.74 11.88
CA GLY A 27 -11.73 -6.35 11.16
C GLY A 27 -11.89 -6.35 9.64
N GLN A 28 -12.74 -5.48 9.10
CA GLN A 28 -13.00 -5.39 7.65
C GLN A 28 -11.72 -5.09 6.86
N SER A 29 -11.58 -5.74 5.71
CA SER A 29 -10.44 -5.50 4.84
C SER A 29 -10.51 -4.11 4.19
N VAL A 30 -9.34 -3.54 3.87
CA VAL A 30 -9.27 -2.23 3.18
C VAL A 30 -10.04 -2.24 1.86
N ARG A 31 -10.07 -3.39 1.19
CA ARG A 31 -10.81 -3.60 -0.06
C ARG A 31 -12.31 -3.54 0.15
N GLU A 32 -12.84 -4.22 1.16
CA GLU A 32 -14.26 -4.16 1.54
C GLU A 32 -14.69 -2.75 1.93
N LEU A 33 -13.84 -2.03 2.67
CA LEU A 33 -14.10 -0.64 3.02
C LEU A 33 -14.10 0.25 1.79
N GLY A 34 -13.15 0.05 0.87
CA GLY A 34 -13.08 0.79 -0.40
C GLY A 34 -14.32 0.57 -1.27
N THR A 35 -14.77 -0.68 -1.41
CA THR A 35 -15.99 -1.01 -2.17
C THR A 35 -17.24 -0.46 -1.51
N PHE A 36 -17.36 -0.56 -0.18
CA PHE A 36 -18.52 -0.06 0.56
C PHE A 36 -18.66 1.47 0.48
N TYR A 37 -17.56 2.21 0.67
CA TYR A 37 -17.57 3.68 0.67
C TYR A 37 -17.30 4.30 -0.72
N GLY A 38 -17.07 3.48 -1.75
CA GLY A 38 -16.79 3.94 -3.11
C GLY A 38 -15.46 4.71 -3.25
N ILE A 39 -14.48 4.40 -2.40
CA ILE A 39 -13.21 5.11 -2.32
C ILE A 39 -12.06 4.20 -2.77
N SER A 40 -11.05 4.78 -3.41
CA SER A 40 -9.81 4.06 -3.76
C SER A 40 -9.12 3.41 -2.56
N ILE A 41 -8.56 2.20 -2.76
CA ILE A 41 -7.87 1.42 -1.72
C ILE A 41 -6.77 2.27 -1.04
N LYS A 42 -5.93 2.92 -1.86
CA LYS A 42 -4.85 3.80 -1.39
C LYS A 42 -5.34 4.91 -0.46
N ARG A 43 -6.53 5.44 -0.69
CA ARG A 43 -7.09 6.49 0.16
C ARG A 43 -7.63 5.92 1.47
N VAL A 44 -8.25 4.74 1.45
CA VAL A 44 -8.65 4.06 2.69
C VAL A 44 -7.41 3.80 3.56
N GLU A 45 -6.32 3.28 2.99
CA GLU A 45 -5.04 3.12 3.72
C GLU A 45 -4.53 4.43 4.32
N ALA A 46 -4.59 5.53 3.56
CA ALA A 46 -4.17 6.84 4.03
C ALA A 46 -5.05 7.35 5.17
N ILE A 47 -6.37 7.20 5.09
CA ILE A 47 -7.31 7.55 6.14
C ILE A 47 -6.98 6.78 7.42
N LEU A 48 -6.76 5.46 7.31
CA LEU A 48 -6.40 4.60 8.42
C LEU A 48 -5.07 5.04 9.09
N LYS A 49 -4.03 5.34 8.30
CA LYS A 49 -2.76 5.86 8.83
C LYS A 49 -2.93 7.20 9.55
N LEU A 50 -3.66 8.14 8.96
CA LEU A 50 -3.88 9.47 9.53
C LEU A 50 -4.73 9.40 10.80
N LYS A 51 -5.74 8.53 10.83
CA LYS A 51 -6.56 8.33 12.03
C LYS A 51 -5.78 7.68 13.17
N LYS A 52 -4.89 6.72 12.86
CA LYS A 52 -3.94 6.20 13.84
C LYS A 52 -3.09 7.32 14.43
N LEU A 53 -2.44 8.12 13.59
CA LEU A 53 -1.64 9.27 14.01
C LEU A 53 -2.45 10.24 14.89
N GLU A 54 -3.68 10.54 14.52
CA GLU A 54 -4.59 11.38 15.30
C GLU A 54 -4.79 10.81 16.72
N LYS A 55 -5.08 9.50 16.85
CA LYS A 55 -5.23 8.85 18.15
C LYS A 55 -3.92 8.86 18.94
N ASP A 56 -2.79 8.59 18.30
CA ASP A 56 -1.47 8.62 18.95
C ASP A 56 -1.17 10.03 19.51
N MET A 57 -1.47 11.08 18.75
CA MET A 57 -1.33 12.48 19.19
C MET A 57 -2.26 12.81 20.37
N THR A 58 -3.51 12.33 20.36
CA THR A 58 -4.41 12.52 21.52
C THR A 58 -3.89 11.81 22.76
N GLN A 59 -3.31 10.62 22.63
CA GLN A 59 -2.72 9.87 23.74
C GLN A 59 -1.49 10.58 24.31
N GLN A 60 -0.71 11.24 23.46
CA GLN A 60 0.42 12.09 23.86
C GLN A 60 -0.01 13.44 24.46
N GLY A 61 -1.31 13.74 24.53
CA GLY A 61 -1.84 14.98 25.07
C GLY A 61 -1.74 16.18 24.13
N VAL A 62 -1.45 15.96 22.85
CA VAL A 62 -1.40 17.05 21.85
C VAL A 62 -2.83 17.47 21.48
N PRO A 63 -3.20 18.75 21.62
CA PRO A 63 -4.56 19.20 21.35
C PRO A 63 -4.86 19.24 19.84
N ILE A 64 -5.96 18.60 19.42
CA ILE A 64 -6.42 18.58 18.02
C ILE A 64 -7.36 19.74 17.74
N GLN A 65 -7.11 20.46 16.66
CA GLN A 65 -7.91 21.61 16.20
C GLN A 65 -9.20 21.19 15.47
N LYS A 66 -10.19 20.68 16.19
CA LYS A 66 -11.47 20.20 15.61
C LYS A 66 -12.33 21.32 14.98
N ASN A 67 -12.29 22.52 15.54
CA ASN A 67 -13.07 23.65 15.00
C ASN A 67 -12.54 24.09 13.63
N PHE A 68 -11.22 24.03 13.45
CA PHE A 68 -10.59 24.35 12.18
C PHE A 68 -10.97 23.31 11.11
N SER A 69 -10.90 22.01 11.44
CA SER A 69 -11.30 20.97 10.50
C SER A 69 -12.77 21.08 10.09
N LEU A 70 -13.67 21.36 11.05
CA LEU A 70 -15.09 21.57 10.76
C LEU A 70 -15.34 22.73 9.78
N ASN A 71 -14.64 23.85 9.97
CA ASN A 71 -14.78 25.01 9.09
C ASN A 71 -14.23 24.73 7.69
N MET A 72 -13.09 24.02 7.59
CA MET A 72 -12.52 23.59 6.32
C MET A 72 -13.43 22.63 5.57
N GLU A 73 -14.08 21.69 6.26
CA GLU A 73 -15.02 20.75 5.64
C GLU A 73 -16.24 21.48 5.06
N LYS A 74 -16.75 22.50 5.76
CA LYS A 74 -17.83 23.37 5.25
C LYS A 74 -17.38 24.16 4.01
N MET A 75 -16.19 24.76 4.05
CA MET A 75 -15.66 25.58 2.96
C MET A 75 -15.40 24.77 1.69
N LEU A 76 -14.91 23.53 1.83
CA LEU A 76 -14.56 22.65 0.72
C LEU A 76 -15.73 21.78 0.24
N GLY A 77 -16.90 21.88 0.86
CA GLY A 77 -18.09 21.11 0.49
C GLY A 77 -17.89 19.60 0.69
N ALA A 78 -17.36 19.20 1.84
CA ALA A 78 -17.05 17.80 2.14
C ALA A 78 -18.27 16.88 2.00
N ARG A 79 -18.06 15.68 1.47
CA ARG A 79 -19.12 14.69 1.21
C ARG A 79 -18.88 13.40 1.99
N SER A 80 -19.96 12.71 2.34
CA SER A 80 -19.87 11.45 3.08
C SER A 80 -19.57 10.25 2.20
N HIS A 81 -19.96 10.30 0.93
CA HIS A 81 -19.72 9.25 -0.07
C HIS A 81 -19.05 9.85 -1.30
N ARG A 82 -18.20 9.07 -1.95
CA ARG A 82 -17.58 9.41 -3.22
C ARG A 82 -17.57 8.19 -4.13
N GLN A 83 -17.56 8.42 -5.44
CA GLN A 83 -17.39 7.37 -6.43
C GLN A 83 -16.01 7.55 -7.06
N GLU A 84 -15.10 6.65 -6.73
CA GLU A 84 -13.76 6.53 -7.28
C GLU A 84 -13.52 5.12 -7.79
N PRO A 85 -12.65 4.97 -8.79
CA PRO A 85 -12.12 3.65 -9.09
C PRO A 85 -11.42 3.08 -7.84
N LEU A 86 -11.71 1.81 -7.54
CA LEU A 86 -11.09 1.11 -6.41
C LEU A 86 -9.56 1.06 -6.57
N THR A 87 -9.11 0.83 -7.81
CA THR A 87 -7.71 0.80 -8.22
C THR A 87 -7.51 1.57 -9.51
N ASP A 88 -6.55 2.50 -9.53
CA ASP A 88 -6.16 3.24 -10.73
C ASP A 88 -5.24 2.37 -11.61
N MET A 89 -5.84 1.57 -12.49
CA MET A 89 -5.11 0.83 -13.52
C MET A 89 -4.95 1.71 -14.75
N LEU A 90 -3.77 2.33 -14.90
CA LEU A 90 -3.42 3.07 -16.11
C LEU A 90 -2.66 2.15 -17.06
N PRO A 91 -3.27 1.65 -18.17
CA PRO A 91 -2.55 0.85 -19.13
C PRO A 91 -1.50 1.70 -19.84
N LYS A 92 -0.29 1.15 -20.02
CA LYS A 92 0.73 1.78 -20.86
C LYS A 92 0.29 1.65 -22.32
N VAL A 93 -0.44 2.64 -22.83
CA VAL A 93 -0.85 2.70 -24.24
C VAL A 93 0.36 3.05 -25.11
N GLY A 94 0.46 2.39 -26.26
CA GLY A 94 1.54 2.59 -27.23
C GLY A 94 1.02 3.33 -28.46
N LYS A 95 1.74 3.20 -29.58
CA LYS A 95 1.21 3.63 -30.89
C LYS A 95 -0.08 2.85 -31.21
N PRO A 96 -1.08 3.48 -31.85
CA PRO A 96 -2.26 2.76 -32.32
C PRO A 96 -1.83 1.68 -33.32
N LYS A 97 -2.46 0.50 -33.24
CA LYS A 97 -2.29 -0.60 -34.19
C LYS A 97 -3.64 -0.93 -34.79
N PHE A 98 -3.67 -1.11 -36.10
CA PHE A 98 -4.85 -1.52 -36.85
C PHE A 98 -4.54 -2.87 -37.50
N SER A 99 -5.50 -3.81 -37.44
CA SER A 99 -5.45 -5.09 -38.15
C SER A 99 -6.71 -5.25 -38.96
N LEU A 100 -6.57 -5.85 -40.14
CA LEU A 100 -7.71 -6.35 -40.89
C LEU A 100 -8.19 -7.65 -40.25
N VAL A 101 -9.49 -7.77 -40.04
CA VAL A 101 -10.18 -8.93 -39.48
C VAL A 101 -11.35 -9.20 -40.42
N ASP A 102 -11.67 -10.48 -40.64
CA ASP A 102 -12.80 -10.86 -41.49
C ASP A 102 -14.12 -10.39 -40.88
N GLU A 103 -15.13 -10.16 -41.73
CA GLU A 103 -16.40 -9.56 -41.30
C GLU A 103 -17.19 -10.44 -40.32
N ASP A 104 -17.02 -11.77 -40.43
CA ASP A 104 -17.70 -12.75 -39.59
C ASP A 104 -16.98 -13.00 -38.25
N ASP A 105 -15.72 -12.57 -38.13
CA ASP A 105 -14.87 -12.83 -36.97
C ASP A 105 -15.16 -11.86 -35.81
N LYS A 106 -15.25 -12.39 -34.58
CA LYS A 106 -15.45 -11.59 -33.37
C LYS A 106 -14.12 -11.23 -32.73
N PHE A 107 -13.74 -9.96 -32.80
CA PHE A 107 -12.52 -9.46 -32.18
C PHE A 107 -12.67 -9.29 -30.66
N THR A 108 -12.01 -10.14 -29.87
CA THR A 108 -12.09 -10.09 -28.40
C THR A 108 -10.98 -9.25 -27.75
N PRO A 109 -11.12 -8.83 -26.48
CA PRO A 109 -10.04 -8.15 -25.75
C PRO A 109 -8.76 -8.99 -25.60
N GLU A 110 -8.87 -10.31 -25.65
CA GLU A 110 -7.73 -11.23 -25.61
C GLU A 110 -6.95 -11.19 -26.93
N ASP A 111 -7.66 -11.17 -28.06
CA ASP A 111 -7.06 -10.98 -29.39
C ASP A 111 -6.37 -9.62 -29.50
N ALA A 112 -7.00 -8.58 -28.96
CA ALA A 112 -6.40 -7.25 -28.86
C ALA A 112 -5.10 -7.27 -28.03
N ALA A 113 -5.09 -7.97 -26.90
CA ALA A 113 -3.91 -8.10 -26.06
C ALA A 113 -2.77 -8.82 -26.80
N LYS A 114 -3.09 -9.91 -27.51
CA LYS A 114 -2.15 -10.65 -28.36
C LYS A 114 -1.56 -9.75 -29.44
N LEU A 115 -2.38 -9.00 -30.17
CA LEU A 115 -1.95 -8.05 -31.20
C LEU A 115 -1.06 -6.92 -30.64
N LEU A 116 -1.37 -6.45 -29.44
CA LEU A 116 -0.58 -5.44 -28.74
C LEU A 116 0.70 -6.02 -28.10
N ASN A 117 0.92 -7.33 -28.14
CA ASN A 117 1.97 -8.05 -27.40
C ASN A 117 1.93 -7.74 -25.89
N ARG A 118 0.73 -7.80 -25.30
CA ARG A 118 0.45 -7.49 -23.90
C ARG A 118 -0.35 -8.60 -23.23
N GLN A 119 -0.38 -8.55 -21.90
CA GLN A 119 -1.29 -9.38 -21.11
C GLN A 119 -2.72 -8.81 -21.22
N PRO A 120 -3.75 -9.67 -21.23
CA PRO A 120 -5.13 -9.19 -21.22
C PRO A 120 -5.45 -8.50 -19.89
N ILE A 121 -6.40 -7.57 -19.93
CA ILE A 121 -6.72 -6.71 -18.78
C ILE A 121 -7.22 -7.52 -17.57
N ALA A 122 -7.95 -8.61 -17.81
CA ALA A 122 -8.43 -9.51 -16.77
C ALA A 122 -7.27 -10.13 -15.97
N SER A 123 -6.23 -10.61 -16.64
CA SER A 123 -5.05 -11.16 -15.98
C SER A 123 -4.29 -10.10 -15.16
N LEU A 124 -4.25 -8.85 -15.61
CA LEU A 124 -3.66 -7.75 -14.83
C LEU A 124 -4.46 -7.46 -13.56
N GLN A 125 -5.78 -7.41 -13.65
CA GLN A 125 -6.68 -7.26 -12.51
C GLN A 125 -6.48 -8.38 -11.49
N GLU A 126 -6.41 -9.62 -11.95
CA GLU A 126 -6.19 -10.77 -11.09
C GLU A 126 -4.81 -10.72 -10.41
N GLN A 127 -3.76 -10.33 -11.14
CA GLN A 127 -2.43 -10.16 -10.55
C GLN A 127 -2.40 -9.07 -9.47
N GLU A 128 -3.10 -7.96 -9.67
CA GLU A 128 -3.22 -6.91 -8.66
C GLU A 128 -3.98 -7.40 -7.44
N LEU A 129 -5.12 -8.07 -7.64
CA LEU A 129 -5.86 -8.71 -6.55
C LEU A 129 -4.98 -9.71 -5.77
N ARG A 130 -4.24 -10.57 -6.47
CA ARG A 130 -3.30 -11.51 -5.84
C ARG A 130 -2.22 -10.77 -5.02
N LYS A 131 -1.68 -9.67 -5.53
CA LYS A 131 -0.69 -8.84 -4.79
C LYS A 131 -1.29 -8.22 -3.53
N GLU A 132 -2.53 -7.73 -3.60
CA GLU A 132 -3.29 -7.20 -2.46
C GLU A 132 -3.49 -8.29 -1.39
N LEU A 133 -3.87 -9.50 -1.80
CA LEU A 133 -4.08 -10.63 -0.88
C LEU A 133 -2.80 -11.11 -0.21
N ILE A 134 -1.68 -11.17 -0.95
CA ILE A 134 -0.37 -11.60 -0.41
C ILE A 134 0.20 -10.56 0.56
N LYS A 135 -0.07 -9.27 0.31
CA LYS A 135 0.44 -8.16 1.13
C LYS A 135 -0.75 -7.35 1.67
N PRO A 136 -1.49 -7.89 2.64
CA PRO A 136 -2.57 -7.14 3.25
C PRO A 136 -2.03 -5.90 3.94
N PHE A 137 -2.84 -4.85 3.94
CA PHE A 137 -2.52 -3.63 4.66
C PHE A 137 -2.38 -3.88 6.16
N THR A 138 -1.34 -3.32 6.77
CA THR A 138 -1.12 -3.36 8.22
C THR A 138 -1.00 -1.94 8.77
N LEU A 139 -1.72 -1.64 9.86
CA LEU A 139 -1.66 -0.35 10.57
C LEU A 139 -0.33 -0.10 11.26
N GLU A 140 0.34 -1.18 11.67
CA GLU A 140 1.74 -1.12 11.99
C GLU A 140 2.46 -0.83 10.69
N GLY A 141 2.87 0.44 10.53
CA GLY A 141 3.98 0.74 9.64
C GLY A 141 5.06 -0.18 10.10
N LYS A 142 5.39 -1.20 9.29
CA LYS A 142 6.43 -2.17 9.64
C LYS A 142 7.60 -1.35 10.15
N THR A 143 7.82 -1.39 11.46
CA THR A 143 9.15 -1.45 12.00
C THR A 143 9.79 -2.49 11.11
N GLN A 144 10.70 -2.10 10.22
CA GLN A 144 11.39 -3.04 9.35
C GLN A 144 12.33 -3.96 10.19
N GLN A 145 11.97 -4.24 11.45
CA GLN A 145 12.85 -4.73 12.50
C GLN A 145 12.14 -5.54 13.60
N GLN A 146 10.90 -6.01 13.44
CA GLN A 146 10.29 -6.89 14.44
C GLN A 146 9.95 -8.25 13.83
N LEU A 147 11.02 -9.03 13.66
CA LEU A 147 11.26 -10.32 14.29
C LEU A 147 12.38 -10.99 13.48
N GLN A 148 13.61 -10.85 13.95
CA GLN A 148 14.68 -11.76 13.58
C GLN A 148 15.07 -12.45 14.87
N ILE A 149 14.78 -13.75 14.97
CA ILE A 149 15.46 -14.57 15.97
C ILE A 149 16.92 -14.55 15.53
N THR A 150 17.69 -13.76 16.27
CA THR A 150 19.10 -13.54 16.01
C THR A 150 19.86 -14.64 16.74
N THR A 151 20.20 -15.73 16.05
CA THR A 151 21.15 -16.67 16.63
C THR A 151 22.55 -16.07 16.52
N VAL A 152 23.21 -15.92 17.67
CA VAL A 152 24.62 -15.51 17.70
C VAL A 152 25.45 -16.65 17.14
N ILE A 153 26.08 -16.44 15.98
CA ILE A 153 26.99 -17.42 15.38
C ILE A 153 28.35 -17.34 16.07
N ARG A 154 28.89 -16.12 16.19
CA ARG A 154 30.26 -15.87 16.66
C ARG A 154 30.40 -14.46 17.22
N LYS A 155 31.29 -14.26 18.19
CA LYS A 155 31.62 -12.94 18.75
C LYS A 155 33.13 -12.71 18.67
N ASP A 156 33.57 -11.81 17.79
CA ASP A 156 34.99 -11.45 17.62
C ASP A 156 35.19 -9.94 17.87
N PRO A 157 35.73 -9.54 19.03
CA PRO A 157 35.90 -8.13 19.40
C PRO A 157 37.01 -7.43 18.62
N GLU A 158 37.99 -8.15 18.07
CA GLU A 158 39.12 -7.56 17.32
C GLU A 158 38.69 -6.96 15.97
N ILE A 159 37.64 -7.53 15.37
CA ILE A 159 37.11 -7.09 14.07
C ILE A 159 35.90 -6.14 14.30
N ALA A 160 35.69 -5.65 15.53
CA ALA A 160 34.59 -4.75 15.87
C ALA A 160 34.75 -3.39 15.18
N ASN A 161 33.63 -2.84 14.68
CA ASN A 161 33.61 -1.54 14.00
C ASN A 161 32.52 -0.66 14.62
N LYS A 162 32.93 0.38 15.35
CA LYS A 162 32.01 1.29 16.05
C LYS A 162 31.14 2.13 15.11
N ARG A 163 31.52 2.29 13.84
CA ARG A 163 30.84 3.21 12.91
C ARG A 163 29.80 2.53 12.03
N PHE A 164 30.04 1.28 11.63
CA PHE A 164 29.22 0.61 10.62
C PHE A 164 28.68 -0.72 11.10
N LYS A 165 27.43 -1.01 10.74
CA LYS A 165 26.83 -2.35 10.78
C LYS A 165 26.86 -2.93 9.38
N PHE A 166 27.31 -4.17 9.24
CA PHE A 166 27.39 -4.82 7.93
C PHE A 166 26.30 -5.87 7.81
N ARG A 167 25.60 -5.86 6.68
CA ARG A 167 24.58 -6.86 6.34
C ARG A 167 24.99 -7.56 5.06
N PHE A 168 25.15 -8.86 5.15
CA PHE A 168 25.47 -9.72 4.02
C PHE A 168 24.21 -10.45 3.61
N LYS A 169 23.91 -10.41 2.31
CA LYS A 169 22.80 -11.15 1.71
C LYS A 169 23.40 -12.08 0.68
N ASN A 170 23.26 -13.38 0.89
CA ASN A 170 23.66 -14.35 -0.11
C ASN A 170 22.68 -14.30 -1.30
N ILE A 171 23.21 -14.33 -2.52
CA ILE A 171 22.47 -14.25 -3.78
C ILE A 171 22.26 -15.64 -4.41
N GLY A 172 22.91 -16.68 -3.86
CA GLY A 172 22.78 -18.08 -4.30
C GLY A 172 21.48 -18.78 -3.89
N GLU A 173 21.48 -20.10 -3.96
CA GLU A 173 20.31 -20.96 -3.62
C GLU A 173 19.87 -20.77 -2.16
N ASP A 174 20.82 -20.76 -1.23
CA ASP A 174 20.59 -20.45 0.18
C ASP A 174 20.50 -18.92 0.38
N LYS A 175 19.27 -18.41 0.40
CA LYS A 175 18.97 -16.99 0.65
C LYS A 175 19.10 -16.63 2.13
N ASP A 176 20.30 -16.84 2.66
CA ASP A 176 20.69 -16.52 4.03
C ASP A 176 21.09 -15.05 4.15
N ILE A 177 20.76 -14.48 5.31
CA ILE A 177 21.14 -13.12 5.69
C ILE A 177 21.98 -13.26 6.96
N THR A 178 23.19 -12.70 6.94
CA THR A 178 24.02 -12.56 8.14
C THR A 178 24.27 -11.09 8.41
N MET A 179 24.30 -10.73 9.69
CA MET A 179 24.52 -9.36 10.13
C MET A 179 25.69 -9.32 11.10
N ARG A 180 26.58 -8.36 10.91
CA ARG A 180 27.66 -8.06 11.84
C ARG A 180 27.34 -6.75 12.56
N ASP A 181 27.13 -6.84 13.87
CA ASP A 181 26.90 -5.68 14.72
C ASP A 181 28.20 -4.91 15.02
N GLN A 182 28.05 -3.70 15.58
CA GLN A 182 29.18 -2.80 15.89
C GLN A 182 30.16 -3.44 16.87
N ASP A 183 29.66 -4.29 17.77
CA ASP A 183 30.45 -5.01 18.78
C ASP A 183 31.26 -6.18 18.20
N GLY A 184 31.18 -6.42 16.89
CA GLY A 184 31.85 -7.53 16.21
C GLY A 184 31.14 -8.88 16.35
N THR A 185 29.90 -8.86 16.85
CA THR A 185 29.04 -10.06 16.93
C THR A 185 28.45 -10.38 15.56
N LEU A 186 28.67 -11.60 15.09
CA LEU A 186 28.09 -12.14 13.87
C LEU A 186 26.79 -12.88 14.20
N LEU A 187 25.74 -12.49 13.50
CA LEU A 187 24.37 -12.87 13.77
C LEU A 187 23.77 -13.53 12.53
N LYS A 188 23.13 -14.69 12.68
CA LYS A 188 22.30 -15.27 11.62
C LYS A 188 20.90 -14.67 11.71
N VAL A 189 20.43 -14.16 10.59
CA VAL A 189 19.08 -13.66 10.45
C VAL A 189 18.23 -14.77 9.85
N ASN A 190 17.49 -15.47 10.71
CA ASN A 190 16.46 -16.38 10.24
C ASN A 190 15.27 -15.56 9.78
N LYS A 191 14.85 -15.73 8.52
CA LYS A 191 13.53 -15.26 8.10
C LYS A 191 12.51 -16.07 8.87
N LEU A 192 11.56 -15.43 9.54
CA LEU A 192 10.32 -16.13 9.86
C LEU A 192 9.74 -16.61 8.53
N SER A 193 9.56 -17.92 8.41
CA SER A 193 8.70 -18.50 7.39
C SER A 193 7.33 -17.83 7.53
N SER A 194 6.95 -17.06 6.51
CA SER A 194 5.56 -16.69 6.27
C SER A 194 4.86 -17.87 5.61
#